data_AF-A0A916MG57-F1
#
_entry.id   AF-A0A916MG57-F1
#
_cell.length_a   1.000
_cell.length_b   1.000
_cell.length_c   1.000
_cell.angle_alpha   90.00
_cell.angle_beta   90.00
_cell.angle_gamma   90.00
#
_symmetry.space_group_name_H-M   'P 1'
#
loop_
_entity.id
_entity.type
_entity.pdbx_description
1 polymer ?
#
loop_
_entity_poly.entity_id
_entity_poly.type
_entity_poly.pdbx_seq_one_letter_code
_entity_poly.pdbx_strand_id
1 'polypeptide(L)'
;MNNSDKDKVILGIDPGTNVMGYGLISVKNTNPTLITLGAIHLKKYEEHSQKLLQIFHKTLSIINQYKPDEVAIEAPFYGKNIQSMLKLGRAQGVCLAAALSKSIPVFEYAPKKIKQSVTGKGTASKEQVASMLQSILKHELNEKFFDATDALAAALCHLFQNSGAGNIGIGKKKNSWDAFIKSNPGRVK
;
A
#
# COMPACT_ATOMS: atom_id res chain seq x y z
N MET A 1 5.21 -25.55 -20.27
CA MET A 1 4.78 -24.17 -20.60
C MET A 1 5.39 -23.26 -19.56
N ASN A 2 6.32 -22.39 -19.97
CA ASN A 2 7.06 -21.53 -19.04
C ASN A 2 6.11 -20.51 -18.41
N ASN A 3 6.09 -20.45 -17.09
CA ASN A 3 5.24 -19.58 -16.27
C ASN A 3 5.73 -18.11 -16.27
N SER A 4 6.42 -17.65 -17.33
CA SER A 4 7.14 -16.37 -17.37
C SER A 4 6.37 -15.22 -18.02
N ASP A 5 5.15 -15.45 -18.52
CA ASP A 5 4.34 -14.45 -19.24
C ASP A 5 3.12 -13.94 -18.47
N LYS A 6 2.85 -14.46 -17.27
CA LYS A 6 1.73 -13.96 -16.46
C LYS A 6 2.19 -12.75 -15.65
N ASP A 7 1.61 -11.60 -15.92
CA ASP A 7 1.80 -10.42 -15.09
C ASP A 7 1.37 -10.70 -13.65
N LYS A 8 2.16 -10.23 -12.69
CA LYS A 8 1.82 -10.29 -11.27
C LYS A 8 0.82 -9.18 -10.93
N VAL A 9 -0.27 -9.52 -10.26
CA VAL A 9 -1.28 -8.55 -9.81
C VAL A 9 -1.11 -8.29 -8.31
N ILE A 10 -0.92 -7.03 -7.94
CA ILE A 10 -0.79 -6.59 -6.55
C ILE A 10 -1.99 -5.72 -6.18
N LEU A 11 -2.67 -6.08 -5.10
CA LEU A 11 -3.74 -5.30 -4.51
C LEU A 11 -3.23 -4.49 -3.31
N GLY A 12 -3.32 -3.17 -3.38
CA GLY A 12 -3.12 -2.28 -2.24
C GLY A 12 -4.43 -1.95 -1.55
N ILE A 13 -4.44 -1.93 -0.22
CA ILE A 13 -5.59 -1.56 0.62
C ILE A 13 -5.14 -0.52 1.65
N ASP A 14 -5.90 0.58 1.76
CA ASP A 14 -5.84 1.51 2.87
C ASP A 14 -7.14 1.35 3.70
N PRO A 15 -7.10 0.59 4.82
CA PRO A 15 -8.26 0.36 5.65
C PRO A 15 -8.67 1.65 6.36
N GLY A 16 -9.97 1.91 6.42
CA GLY A 16 -10.49 3.02 7.22
C GLY A 16 -11.90 2.78 7.72
N THR A 17 -12.27 3.57 8.73
CA THR A 17 -13.56 3.44 9.43
C THR A 17 -14.69 4.19 8.74
N ASN A 18 -14.35 5.10 7.81
CA ASN A 18 -15.30 5.91 7.05
C ASN A 18 -15.12 5.76 5.55
N VAL A 19 -13.88 5.57 5.11
CA VAL A 19 -13.49 5.33 3.73
C VAL A 19 -12.42 4.25 3.74
N MET A 20 -12.52 3.29 2.83
CA MET A 20 -11.46 2.31 2.57
C MET A 20 -11.01 2.45 1.13
N GLY A 21 -9.74 2.76 0.92
CA GLY A 21 -9.13 2.84 -0.40
C GLY A 21 -8.66 1.48 -0.90
N TYR A 22 -8.73 1.26 -2.21
CA TYR A 22 -8.10 0.12 -2.86
C TYR A 22 -7.50 0.53 -4.21
N GLY A 23 -6.34 -0.04 -4.54
CA GLY A 23 -5.68 0.17 -5.83
C GLY A 23 -5.06 -1.13 -6.31
N LEU A 24 -5.20 -1.44 -7.59
CA LEU A 24 -4.62 -2.64 -8.19
C LEU A 24 -3.65 -2.26 -9.29
N ILE A 25 -2.49 -2.91 -9.28
CA ILE A 25 -1.49 -2.79 -10.34
C ILE A 25 -1.20 -4.15 -10.95
N SER A 26 -0.98 -4.18 -12.26
CA SER A 26 -0.36 -5.28 -12.97
C SER A 26 1.14 -5.00 -13.06
N VAL A 27 1.97 -6.01 -12.88
CA VAL A 27 3.43 -5.89 -12.91
C VAL A 27 3.98 -6.87 -13.93
N LYS A 28 4.52 -6.31 -15.01
CA LYS A 28 5.30 -7.06 -15.98
C LYS A 28 6.78 -6.75 -15.80
N ASN A 29 7.56 -7.74 -15.38
CA ASN A 29 8.94 -7.57 -14.91
C ASN A 29 9.01 -6.58 -13.73
N THR A 30 9.34 -5.31 -14.01
CA THR A 30 9.45 -4.22 -13.03
C THR A 30 8.54 -3.04 -13.37
N ASN A 31 7.72 -3.16 -14.41
CA ASN A 31 6.90 -2.06 -14.92
C ASN A 31 5.47 -2.21 -14.39
N PRO A 32 5.03 -1.34 -13.46
CA PRO A 32 3.67 -1.34 -12.97
C PRO A 32 2.73 -0.63 -13.96
N THR A 33 1.52 -1.16 -14.13
CA THR A 33 0.40 -0.50 -14.82
C THR A 33 -0.81 -0.49 -13.91
N LEU A 34 -1.57 0.61 -13.91
CA LEU A 34 -2.80 0.72 -13.13
C LEU A 34 -3.90 -0.16 -13.73
N ILE A 35 -4.47 -1.07 -12.94
CA ILE A 35 -5.66 -1.85 -13.33
C ILE A 35 -6.92 -1.08 -12.92
N THR A 36 -7.01 -0.70 -11.65
CA THR A 36 -8.15 0.05 -11.12
C THR A 36 -7.79 0.72 -9.80
N LEU A 37 -8.56 1.74 -9.45
CA LEU A 37 -8.41 2.53 -8.24
C LEU A 37 -9.79 2.96 -7.78
N GLY A 38 -10.07 2.85 -6.48
CA GLY A 38 -11.35 3.29 -5.95
C GLY A 38 -11.40 3.34 -4.44
N ALA A 39 -12.50 3.88 -3.94
CA ALA A 39 -12.76 4.04 -2.53
C ALA A 39 -14.15 3.50 -2.16
N ILE A 40 -14.28 2.98 -0.94
CA ILE A 40 -15.52 2.46 -0.40
C ILE A 40 -15.98 3.38 0.72
N HIS A 41 -17.06 4.13 0.47
CA HIS A 41 -17.61 5.03 1.46
C HIS A 41 -18.53 4.28 2.43
N LEU A 42 -18.12 4.24 3.69
CA LEU A 42 -18.76 3.52 4.78
C LEU A 42 -19.60 4.44 5.68
N LYS A 43 -19.54 5.77 5.48
CA LYS A 43 -20.30 6.77 6.27
C LYS A 43 -21.81 6.55 6.27
N LYS A 44 -22.34 5.94 5.20
CA LYS A 44 -23.77 5.61 5.06
C LYS A 44 -24.27 4.50 5.99
N TYR A 45 -23.36 3.79 6.65
CA TYR A 45 -23.71 2.76 7.64
C TYR A 45 -23.56 3.35 9.04
N GLU A 46 -24.61 3.27 9.84
CA GLU A 46 -24.62 3.81 11.21
C GLU A 46 -23.81 2.90 12.14
N GLU A 47 -24.07 1.61 12.08
CA GLU A 47 -23.46 0.62 12.96
C GLU A 47 -22.05 0.21 12.54
N HIS A 48 -21.13 0.15 13.52
CA HIS A 48 -19.75 -0.24 13.25
C HIS A 48 -19.64 -1.68 12.73
N SER A 49 -20.45 -2.60 13.24
CA SER A 49 -20.52 -3.99 12.78
C SER A 49 -20.92 -4.08 11.30
N GLN A 50 -21.88 -3.25 10.86
CA GLN A 50 -22.27 -3.17 9.45
C GLN A 50 -21.12 -2.67 8.58
N LYS A 51 -20.36 -1.66 9.04
CA LYS A 51 -19.16 -1.20 8.32
C LYS A 51 -18.15 -2.32 8.14
N LEU A 52 -17.89 -3.10 9.20
CA LEU A 52 -16.98 -4.25 9.14
C LEU A 52 -17.46 -5.32 8.17
N LEU A 53 -18.75 -5.67 8.19
CA LEU A 53 -19.33 -6.63 7.24
C LEU A 53 -19.17 -6.16 5.78
N GLN A 54 -19.36 -4.85 5.54
CA GLN A 54 -19.23 -4.26 4.21
C GLN A 54 -17.78 -4.21 3.73
N ILE A 55 -16.84 -3.91 4.63
CA ILE A 55 -15.39 -4.04 4.36
C ILE A 55 -15.08 -5.47 3.92
N PHE A 56 -15.53 -6.49 4.67
CA PHE A 56 -15.29 -7.90 4.35
C PHE A 56 -15.80 -8.26 2.95
N HIS A 57 -17.08 -8.02 2.68
CA HIS A 57 -17.70 -8.38 1.40
C HIS A 57 -17.06 -7.66 0.23
N LYS A 58 -16.72 -6.38 0.39
CA LYS A 58 -16.11 -5.62 -0.70
C LYS A 58 -14.67 -6.04 -0.96
N THR A 59 -13.87 -6.24 0.08
CA THR A 59 -12.50 -6.77 -0.08
C THR A 59 -12.54 -8.14 -0.75
N LEU A 60 -13.44 -9.03 -0.32
CA LEU A 60 -13.63 -10.34 -0.93
C LEU A 60 -14.09 -10.25 -2.39
N SER A 61 -14.99 -9.31 -2.71
CA SER A 61 -15.45 -9.06 -4.07
C SER A 61 -14.30 -8.62 -4.99
N ILE A 62 -13.47 -7.68 -4.53
CA ILE A 62 -12.28 -7.22 -5.26
C ILE A 62 -11.32 -8.38 -5.50
N ILE A 63 -11.04 -9.18 -4.45
CA ILE A 63 -10.19 -10.37 -4.55
C ILE A 63 -10.74 -11.37 -5.57
N ASN A 64 -12.04 -11.69 -5.52
CA ASN A 64 -12.64 -12.66 -6.44
C ASN A 64 -12.65 -12.15 -7.88
N GLN A 65 -12.85 -10.85 -8.08
CA GLN A 65 -12.91 -10.22 -9.40
C GLN A 65 -11.52 -10.16 -10.06
N TYR A 66 -10.51 -9.69 -9.33
CA TYR A 66 -9.20 -9.39 -9.90
C TYR A 66 -8.13 -10.45 -9.63
N LYS A 67 -8.39 -11.38 -8.69
CA LYS A 67 -7.49 -12.49 -8.34
C LYS A 67 -6.03 -12.04 -8.11
N PRO A 68 -5.79 -11.09 -7.17
CA PRO A 68 -4.44 -10.61 -6.92
C PRO A 68 -3.55 -11.74 -6.41
N ASP A 69 -2.28 -11.73 -6.81
CA ASP A 69 -1.28 -12.69 -6.34
C ASP A 69 -0.77 -12.30 -4.94
N GLU A 70 -0.76 -11.00 -4.61
CA GLU A 70 -0.29 -10.46 -3.33
C GLU A 70 -1.17 -9.27 -2.88
N VAL A 71 -1.33 -9.08 -1.57
CA VAL A 71 -2.01 -7.92 -0.97
C VAL A 71 -1.04 -7.10 -0.12
N ALA A 72 -1.00 -5.79 -0.34
CA ALA A 72 -0.27 -4.81 0.46
C ALA A 72 -1.26 -3.95 1.26
N ILE A 73 -1.08 -3.86 2.57
CA ILE A 73 -1.97 -3.13 3.47
C ILE A 73 -1.19 -2.04 4.21
N GLU A 74 -1.76 -0.84 4.30
CA GLU A 74 -1.23 0.18 5.22
C GLU A 74 -1.42 -0.26 6.68
N ALA A 75 -0.32 -0.33 7.42
CA ALA A 75 -0.34 -0.67 8.83
C ALA A 75 -0.90 0.51 9.67
N PRO A 76 -1.66 0.24 10.74
CA PRO A 76 -2.25 1.28 11.56
C PRO A 76 -1.14 2.09 12.24
N PHE A 77 -1.25 3.41 12.12
CA PHE A 77 -0.34 4.32 12.81
C PHE A 77 -0.79 4.58 14.25
N TYR A 78 0.18 4.77 15.15
CA TYR A 78 -0.08 5.11 16.55
C TYR A 78 -0.71 6.51 16.67
N GLY A 79 -2.02 6.56 16.84
CA GLY A 79 -2.78 7.78 17.09
C GLY A 79 -2.93 8.08 18.58
N LYS A 80 -3.17 9.35 18.93
CA LYS A 80 -3.44 9.78 20.32
C LYS A 80 -4.75 9.20 20.90
N ASN A 81 -5.68 8.75 20.06
CA ASN A 81 -6.99 8.23 20.47
C ASN A 81 -7.08 6.70 20.29
N ILE A 82 -7.09 5.99 21.41
CA ILE A 82 -7.13 4.52 21.49
C ILE A 82 -8.42 3.95 20.88
N GLN A 83 -9.57 4.60 21.05
CA GLN A 83 -10.84 4.08 20.52
C GLN A 83 -10.86 4.12 18.98
N SER A 84 -10.36 5.21 18.39
CA SER A 84 -10.23 5.32 16.93
C SER A 84 -9.25 4.29 16.38
N MET A 85 -8.14 4.07 17.09
CA MET A 85 -7.16 3.05 16.74
C MET A 85 -7.74 1.63 16.80
N LEU A 86 -8.54 1.31 17.82
CA LEU A 86 -9.21 0.02 17.92
C LEU A 86 -10.23 -0.20 16.78
N LYS A 87 -10.99 0.82 16.41
CA LYS A 87 -11.92 0.76 15.26
C LYS A 87 -11.17 0.54 13.94
N LEU A 88 -10.02 1.20 13.77
CA LEU A 88 -9.16 1.02 12.60
C LEU A 88 -8.56 -0.40 12.56
N GLY A 89 -8.03 -0.90 13.68
CA GLY A 89 -7.48 -2.25 13.77
C GLY A 89 -8.52 -3.34 13.45
N ARG A 90 -9.80 -3.14 13.84
CA ARG A 90 -10.89 -4.03 13.43
C ARG A 90 -11.14 -4.00 11.93
N ALA A 91 -11.18 -2.82 11.32
CA ALA A 91 -11.35 -2.67 9.86
C ALA A 91 -10.20 -3.36 9.11
N GLN A 92 -8.96 -3.13 9.56
CA GLN A 92 -7.77 -3.77 9.01
C GLN A 92 -7.85 -5.30 9.16
N GLY A 93 -8.13 -5.81 10.37
CA GLY A 93 -8.25 -7.25 10.63
C GLY A 93 -9.27 -7.94 9.73
N VAL A 94 -10.36 -7.27 9.38
CA VAL A 94 -11.34 -7.78 8.42
C VAL A 94 -10.76 -7.85 6.99
N CYS A 95 -9.99 -6.86 6.56
CA CYS A 95 -9.29 -6.93 5.27
C CYS A 95 -8.29 -8.10 5.23
N LEU A 96 -7.49 -8.28 6.29
CA LEU A 96 -6.59 -9.42 6.40
C LEU A 96 -7.36 -10.74 6.34
N ALA A 97 -8.43 -10.89 7.11
CA ALA A 97 -9.23 -12.11 7.11
C ALA A 97 -9.81 -12.44 5.73
N ALA A 98 -10.28 -11.43 4.98
CA ALA A 98 -10.77 -11.62 3.62
C ALA A 98 -9.67 -12.14 2.68
N ALA A 99 -8.48 -11.53 2.69
CA ALA A 99 -7.34 -11.96 1.87
C ALA A 99 -6.82 -13.36 2.25
N LEU A 100 -6.61 -13.61 3.54
CA LEU A 100 -6.14 -14.89 4.06
C LEU A 100 -7.14 -16.03 3.82
N SER A 101 -8.45 -15.74 3.83
CA SER A 101 -9.48 -16.74 3.49
C SER A 101 -9.38 -17.27 2.05
N LYS A 102 -8.64 -16.55 1.19
CA LYS A 102 -8.35 -16.93 -0.20
C LYS A 102 -6.91 -17.40 -0.40
N SER A 103 -6.18 -17.64 0.70
CA SER A 103 -4.77 -18.03 0.69
C SER A 103 -3.86 -17.06 -0.06
N ILE A 104 -4.21 -15.77 -0.07
CA ILE A 104 -3.41 -14.73 -0.72
C ILE A 104 -2.43 -14.16 0.32
N PRO A 105 -1.11 -14.12 0.02
CA PRO A 105 -0.11 -13.49 0.87
C PRO A 105 -0.45 -12.02 1.16
N VAL A 106 -0.34 -11.61 2.43
CA VAL A 106 -0.61 -10.24 2.89
C VAL A 106 0.66 -9.66 3.50
N PHE A 107 0.97 -8.41 3.13
CA PHE A 107 2.12 -7.66 3.61
C PHE A 107 1.69 -6.31 4.14
N GLU A 108 2.21 -5.93 5.30
CA GLU A 108 1.86 -4.67 5.97
C GLU A 108 3.02 -3.67 5.88
N TYR A 109 2.69 -2.40 5.62
CA TYR A 109 3.66 -1.33 5.50
C TYR A 109 3.29 -0.13 6.36
N ALA A 110 4.25 0.37 7.14
CA ALA A 110 4.07 1.60 7.89
C ALA A 110 3.87 2.81 6.94
N PRO A 111 3.01 3.78 7.28
CA PRO A 111 2.73 4.94 6.42
C PRO A 111 4.00 5.69 5.98
N LYS A 112 4.95 5.87 6.91
CA LYS A 112 6.24 6.50 6.63
C LYS A 112 7.05 5.74 5.58
N LYS A 113 6.98 4.40 5.60
CA LYS A 113 7.67 3.53 4.65
C LYS A 113 7.02 3.62 3.27
N ILE A 114 5.70 3.64 3.19
CA ILE A 114 4.96 3.85 1.94
C ILE A 114 5.39 5.17 1.29
N LYS A 115 5.31 6.27 2.05
CA LYS A 115 5.73 7.60 1.57
C LYS A 115 7.18 7.61 1.11
N GLN A 116 8.09 7.01 1.88
CA GLN A 116 9.50 6.93 1.54
C GLN A 116 9.75 6.12 0.27
N SER A 117 9.07 4.98 0.09
CA SER A 117 9.23 4.14 -1.09
C SER A 117 8.75 4.82 -2.37
N VAL A 118 7.68 5.62 -2.30
CA VAL A 118 7.11 6.29 -3.47
C VAL A 118 7.81 7.62 -3.80
N THR A 119 8.15 8.40 -2.77
CA THR A 119 8.63 9.80 -2.95
C THR A 119 10.10 10.01 -2.60
N GLY A 120 10.77 9.00 -2.03
CA GLY A 120 12.08 9.13 -1.40
C GLY A 120 12.08 9.78 -0.01
N LYS A 121 10.95 10.36 0.44
CA LYS A 121 10.84 11.06 1.74
C LYS A 121 9.65 10.56 2.55
N GLY A 122 9.91 10.07 3.77
CA GLY A 122 8.85 9.56 4.65
C GLY A 122 7.88 10.63 5.18
N THR A 123 8.22 11.91 5.06
CA THR A 123 7.41 13.05 5.50
C THR A 123 6.65 13.73 4.35
N ALA A 124 6.58 13.11 3.18
CA ALA A 124 5.90 13.68 2.01
C ALA A 124 4.41 13.95 2.28
N SER A 125 3.90 15.00 1.64
CA SER A 125 2.47 15.34 1.63
C SER A 125 1.67 14.37 0.75
N LYS A 126 0.34 14.36 0.88
CA LYS A 126 -0.52 13.49 0.06
C LYS A 126 -0.44 13.88 -1.42
N GLU A 127 -0.35 15.18 -1.70
CA GLU A 127 -0.23 15.74 -3.05
C GLU A 127 1.10 15.32 -3.70
N GLN A 128 2.19 15.30 -2.93
CA GLN A 128 3.48 14.80 -3.39
C GLN A 128 3.43 13.31 -3.71
N VAL A 129 2.78 12.50 -2.87
CA VAL A 129 2.56 11.08 -3.16
C VAL A 129 1.75 10.93 -4.45
N ALA A 130 0.61 11.61 -4.57
CA ALA A 130 -0.24 11.53 -5.76
C ALA A 130 0.49 11.93 -7.05
N SER A 131 1.27 13.02 -7.03
CA SER A 131 2.09 13.46 -8.17
C SER A 131 3.10 12.38 -8.60
N MET A 132 3.77 11.74 -7.63
CA MET A 132 4.69 10.64 -7.92
C MET A 132 3.98 9.41 -8.48
N LEU A 133 2.80 9.05 -7.94
CA LEU A 133 2.00 7.94 -8.45
C LEU A 133 1.61 8.16 -9.93
N GLN A 134 1.17 9.38 -10.27
CA GLN A 134 0.83 9.75 -11.64
C GLN A 134 2.03 9.61 -12.60
N SER A 135 3.20 10.07 -12.16
CA SER A 135 4.44 9.98 -12.92
C SER A 135 4.87 8.52 -13.15
N ILE A 136 4.83 7.69 -12.10
CA ILE A 136 5.24 6.27 -12.14
C ILE A 136 4.30 5.46 -13.03
N LEU A 137 2.98 5.65 -12.87
CA LEU A 137 1.96 4.86 -13.55
C LEU A 137 1.53 5.44 -14.91
N LYS A 138 2.03 6.64 -15.26
CA LYS A 138 1.66 7.38 -16.47
C LYS A 138 0.13 7.50 -16.61
N HIS A 139 -0.55 7.77 -15.50
CA HIS A 139 -2.00 7.84 -15.42
C HIS A 139 -2.40 9.07 -14.61
N GLU A 140 -3.36 9.85 -15.11
CA GLU A 140 -3.87 11.02 -14.39
C GLU A 140 -4.76 10.58 -13.23
N LEU A 141 -4.43 11.04 -12.03
CA LEU A 141 -5.22 10.79 -10.83
C LEU A 141 -6.00 12.07 -10.51
N ASN A 142 -7.28 12.10 -10.89
CA ASN A 142 -8.18 13.19 -10.53
C ASN A 142 -8.56 13.16 -9.04
N GLU A 143 -9.20 14.23 -8.58
CA GLU A 143 -9.57 14.40 -7.16
C GLU A 143 -10.45 13.27 -6.60
N LYS A 144 -11.25 12.59 -7.45
CA LYS A 144 -12.11 11.48 -7.04
C LYS A 144 -11.31 10.28 -6.53
N PHE A 145 -10.02 10.22 -6.84
CA PHE A 145 -9.13 9.13 -6.47
C PHE A 145 -8.25 9.43 -5.26
N PHE A 146 -8.26 10.65 -4.71
CA PHE A 146 -7.42 11.00 -3.56
C PHE A 146 -7.69 10.14 -2.33
N ASP A 147 -8.93 9.69 -2.15
CA ASP A 147 -9.31 8.76 -1.08
C ASP A 147 -8.71 7.35 -1.24
N ALA A 148 -8.08 7.05 -2.37
CA ALA A 148 -7.52 5.74 -2.70
C ALA A 148 -6.02 5.79 -3.05
N THR A 149 -5.41 6.98 -3.10
CA THR A 149 -3.97 7.11 -3.45
C THR A 149 -3.06 6.42 -2.44
N ASP A 150 -3.45 6.40 -1.17
CA ASP A 150 -2.67 5.73 -0.11
C ASP A 150 -2.64 4.20 -0.34
N ALA A 151 -3.76 3.61 -0.76
CA ALA A 151 -3.84 2.20 -1.15
C ALA A 151 -2.97 1.87 -2.38
N LEU A 152 -3.03 2.71 -3.42
CA LEU A 152 -2.17 2.54 -4.60
C LEU A 152 -0.69 2.68 -4.27
N ALA A 153 -0.35 3.61 -3.38
CA ALA A 153 1.00 3.78 -2.87
C ALA A 153 1.47 2.55 -2.08
N ALA A 154 0.59 1.89 -1.32
CA ALA A 154 0.90 0.64 -0.64
C ALA A 154 1.27 -0.48 -1.64
N ALA A 155 0.51 -0.62 -2.74
CA ALA A 155 0.81 -1.59 -3.80
C ALA A 155 2.18 -1.34 -4.45
N LEU A 156 2.49 -0.08 -4.80
CA LEU A 156 3.80 0.28 -5.36
C LEU A 156 4.93 0.14 -4.34
N CYS A 157 4.69 0.47 -3.07
CA CYS A 157 5.64 0.22 -1.99
C CYS A 157 6.01 -1.26 -1.93
N HIS A 158 5.03 -2.16 -1.99
CA HIS A 158 5.26 -3.60 -2.03
C HIS A 158 6.11 -4.03 -3.21
N LEU A 159 5.79 -3.56 -4.41
CA LEU A 159 6.58 -3.82 -5.62
C LEU A 159 8.05 -3.41 -5.45
N PHE A 160 8.31 -2.20 -4.96
CA PHE A 160 9.68 -1.69 -4.80
C PHE A 160 10.48 -2.44 -3.74
N GLN A 161 9.80 -2.92 -2.70
CA GLN A 161 10.43 -3.73 -1.65
C GLN A 161 10.78 -5.14 -2.14
N ASN A 162 9.94 -5.74 -2.99
CA ASN A 162 10.16 -7.08 -3.54
C ASN A 162 11.13 -7.12 -4.73
N SER A 163 11.22 -6.04 -5.51
CA SER A 163 12.06 -6.03 -6.73
C SER A 163 13.54 -5.79 -6.47
N GLY A 164 14.01 -5.78 -5.20
CA GLY A 164 15.33 -5.26 -4.83
C GLY A 164 15.51 -3.77 -5.21
N ALA A 165 14.41 -3.12 -5.60
CA ALA A 165 14.33 -1.82 -6.25
C ALA A 165 14.24 -0.65 -5.26
N GLY A 166 14.67 -0.86 -4.01
CA GLY A 166 15.17 0.24 -3.17
C GLY A 166 16.34 1.01 -3.80
N ASN A 167 16.78 0.63 -5.01
CA ASN A 167 17.85 1.21 -5.81
C ASN A 167 17.45 1.65 -7.23
N ILE A 168 16.17 1.83 -7.56
CA ILE A 168 15.81 2.51 -8.82
C ILE A 168 15.85 4.02 -8.57
N GLY A 169 17.06 4.58 -8.70
CA GLY A 169 17.31 6.02 -8.68
C GLY A 169 18.19 6.52 -7.53
N ILE A 170 19.39 5.96 -7.37
CA ILE A 170 20.68 6.61 -7.02
C ILE A 170 21.73 5.48 -7.05
N GLY A 171 22.89 5.75 -7.66
CA GLY A 171 23.88 4.74 -8.04
C GLY A 171 24.28 3.76 -6.93
N LYS A 172 24.69 2.56 -7.38
CA LYS A 172 25.36 1.51 -6.58
C LYS A 172 26.18 2.11 -5.43
N LYS A 173 25.84 1.79 -4.18
CA LYS A 173 26.83 1.64 -3.12
C LYS A 173 26.57 0.41 -2.27
N LYS A 174 27.33 -0.65 -2.57
CA LYS A 174 27.95 -1.48 -1.55
C LYS A 174 28.61 -0.54 -0.51
N ASN A 175 28.49 -0.89 0.78
CA ASN A 175 29.22 -0.33 1.94
C ASN A 175 28.53 0.79 2.75
N SER A 176 27.28 0.60 3.19
CA SER A 176 26.57 1.57 4.05
C SER A 176 27.04 1.58 5.52
N TRP A 177 27.81 0.61 6.00
CA TRP A 177 28.31 0.60 7.39
C TRP A 177 29.58 1.42 7.56
N ASP A 178 30.59 1.20 6.73
CA ASP A 178 31.86 1.95 6.82
C ASP A 178 31.69 3.45 6.51
N ALA A 179 30.78 3.79 5.58
CA ALA A 179 30.45 5.17 5.27
C ALA A 179 29.73 5.87 6.43
N PHE A 180 28.84 5.17 7.12
CA PHE A 180 28.11 5.70 8.28
C PHE A 180 29.05 6.01 9.45
N ILE A 181 30.03 5.13 9.71
CA ILE A 181 31.05 5.32 10.75
C ILE A 181 31.97 6.50 10.39
N LYS A 182 32.39 6.63 9.13
CA LYS A 182 33.20 7.78 8.69
C LYS A 182 32.49 9.13 8.85
N SER A 183 31.17 9.17 8.66
CA SER A 183 30.38 10.40 8.79
C SER A 183 29.93 10.72 10.21
N ASN A 184 30.02 9.76 11.14
CA ASN A 184 29.59 9.93 12.54
C ASN A 184 30.60 9.30 13.52
N PRO A 185 31.86 9.76 13.55
CA PRO A 185 32.91 9.16 14.39
C PRO A 185 32.63 9.22 15.89
N GLY A 186 31.75 10.12 16.35
CA GLY A 186 31.39 10.27 17.77
C GLY A 186 30.26 9.36 18.26
N ARG A 187 29.70 8.49 17.41
CA ARG A 187 28.47 7.73 17.70
C ARG A 187 28.67 6.23 17.91
N VAL A 188 29.92 5.77 17.82
CA VAL A 188 30.32 4.40 18.14
C VAL A 188 31.10 4.46 19.46
N LYS A 189 30.45 4.07 20.55
CA LYS A 189 31.02 3.73 21.84
C LYS A 189 30.37 2.45 22.32
#